data_AF-A0A4Q3YKX9-F1
#
_entry.id   AF-A0A4Q3YKX9-F1
#
_cell.length_a   1.000
_cell.length_b   1.000
_cell.length_c   1.000
_cell.angle_alpha   90.00
_cell.angle_beta   90.00
_cell.angle_gamma   90.00
#
_symmetry.space_group_name_H-M   'P 1'
#
loop_
_entity.id
_entity.type
_entity.pdbx_description
1 polymer ?
#
loop_
_entity_poly.entity_id
_entity_poly.type
_entity_poly.pdbx_seq_one_letter_code
_entity_poly.pdbx_strand_id
1 'polypeptide(L)'
;EFRWEDQFNLGLDPETARKYHDETLPKEAHKTAHFCSMCGPKFCSMKISQDIRRDAQAQNDAGGSLAEAEAGMAAMSEKFRAGGSVVEVKV
;
A
#
# COMPACT_ATOMS: atom_id res chain seq x y z
N GLU A 1 -6.33 -7.34 5.41
CA GLU A 1 -5.86 -8.64 4.87
C GLU A 1 -7.00 -9.28 4.07
N PHE A 2 -6.70 -10.19 3.14
CA PHE A 2 -7.70 -10.81 2.26
C PHE A 2 -8.16 -12.19 2.78
N ARG A 3 -8.61 -12.22 4.04
CA ARG A 3 -9.13 -13.43 4.69
C ARG A 3 -10.64 -13.46 4.56
N TRP A 4 -11.15 -13.79 3.37
CA TRP A 4 -12.58 -13.70 3.06
C TRP A 4 -13.45 -14.58 3.96
N GLU A 5 -13.01 -15.82 4.21
CA GLU A 5 -13.71 -16.75 5.10
C GLU A 5 -13.92 -16.17 6.50
N ASP A 6 -12.85 -15.62 7.08
CA ASP A 6 -12.90 -15.00 8.40
C ASP A 6 -13.79 -13.76 8.38
N GLN A 7 -13.73 -12.96 7.32
CA GLN A 7 -14.56 -11.78 7.16
C GLN A 7 -16.06 -12.13 7.08
N PHE A 8 -16.44 -13.21 6.38
CA PHE A 8 -17.82 -13.68 6.35
C PHE A 8 -18.26 -14.16 7.72
N ASN A 9 -17.44 -14.97 8.39
CA ASN A 9 -17.76 -15.55 9.70
C ASN A 9 -17.87 -14.51 10.82
N LEU A 10 -17.21 -13.36 10.68
CA LEU A 10 -17.34 -12.22 11.59
C LEU A 10 -18.56 -11.33 11.28
N GLY A 11 -19.21 -11.51 10.14
CA GLY A 11 -20.43 -10.80 9.78
C GLY A 11 -21.61 -11.22 10.67
N LEU A 12 -22.58 -10.33 10.84
CA LEU A 12 -23.82 -10.64 11.58
C LEU A 12 -24.60 -11.79 10.92
N ASP A 13 -24.53 -11.86 9.59
CA ASP A 13 -25.11 -12.93 8.77
C ASP A 13 -24.05 -13.46 7.78
N PRO A 14 -23.27 -14.48 8.19
CA PRO A 14 -22.20 -15.04 7.37
C PRO A 14 -22.67 -15.68 6.06
N GLU A 15 -23.86 -16.28 6.03
CA GLU A 15 -24.41 -16.92 4.83
C GLU A 15 -24.72 -15.90 3.76
N THR A 16 -25.39 -14.80 4.13
CA THR A 16 -25.70 -13.71 3.18
C THR A 16 -24.42 -13.05 2.66
N ALA A 17 -23.44 -12.79 3.53
CA ALA A 17 -22.17 -12.18 3.12
C ALA A 17 -21.43 -13.03 2.08
N ARG A 18 -21.37 -14.35 2.32
CA ARG A 18 -20.76 -15.32 1.40
C ARG A 18 -21.51 -15.39 0.08
N LYS A 19 -22.84 -15.46 0.14
CA LYS A 19 -23.70 -15.53 -1.05
C LYS A 19 -23.47 -14.34 -1.98
N TYR A 20 -23.46 -13.11 -1.47
CA TYR A 20 -23.25 -11.91 -2.28
C TYR A 20 -21.85 -11.85 -2.92
N HIS A 21 -20.83 -12.33 -2.23
CA HIS A 21 -19.50 -12.48 -2.84
C HIS A 21 -19.53 -13.50 -3.99
N ASP A 22 -20.16 -14.65 -3.77
CA ASP A 22 -20.13 -15.80 -4.69
C ASP A 22 -21.03 -15.66 -5.90
N GLU A 23 -22.01 -14.75 -5.88
CA GLU A 23 -22.84 -14.40 -7.04
C GLU A 23 -22.01 -14.05 -8.29
N THR A 24 -20.82 -13.47 -8.08
CA THR A 24 -19.92 -13.05 -9.17
C THR A 24 -18.56 -13.73 -9.12
N LEU A 25 -18.17 -14.30 -7.99
CA LEU A 25 -16.88 -14.96 -7.76
C LEU A 25 -17.06 -16.34 -7.07
N PRO A 26 -17.70 -17.33 -7.72
CA PRO A 26 -18.16 -18.56 -7.07
C PRO A 26 -17.07 -19.59 -6.77
N LYS A 27 -15.88 -19.47 -7.37
CA LYS A 27 -14.78 -20.43 -7.15
C LYS A 27 -14.17 -20.23 -5.77
N GLU A 28 -13.84 -21.33 -5.08
CA GLU A 28 -13.13 -21.31 -3.80
C GLU A 28 -11.82 -20.51 -3.83
N ALA A 29 -11.11 -20.53 -4.97
CA ALA A 29 -9.91 -19.72 -5.17
C ALA A 29 -10.14 -18.20 -5.02
N HIS A 30 -11.38 -17.71 -5.13
CA HIS A 30 -11.69 -16.30 -4.89
C HIS A 30 -11.71 -15.93 -3.41
N LYS A 31 -11.85 -16.89 -2.50
CA LYS A 31 -11.78 -16.66 -1.04
C LYS A 31 -10.37 -16.39 -0.52
N THR A 32 -9.37 -16.61 -1.36
CA THR A 32 -7.98 -16.23 -1.12
C THR A 32 -7.50 -15.15 -2.08
N ALA A 33 -8.37 -14.64 -2.95
CA ALA A 33 -8.00 -13.63 -3.93
C ALA A 33 -7.84 -12.25 -3.29
N HIS A 34 -6.83 -11.52 -3.75
CA HIS A 34 -6.54 -10.15 -3.31
C HIS A 34 -7.40 -9.08 -4.01
N PHE A 35 -8.68 -9.38 -4.23
CA PHE A 35 -9.66 -8.44 -4.80
C PHE A 35 -11.09 -8.97 -4.57
N CYS A 36 -12.08 -8.09 -4.73
CA CYS A 36 -13.49 -8.45 -4.86
C CYS A 36 -14.01 -8.11 -6.27
N SER A 37 -15.25 -8.49 -6.55
CA SER A 37 -15.89 -8.26 -7.86
C SER A 37 -16.11 -6.80 -8.21
N MET A 38 -16.10 -5.88 -7.23
CA MET A 38 -16.35 -4.45 -7.49
C MET A 38 -15.20 -3.80 -8.27
N CYS A 39 -13.96 -4.02 -7.86
CA CYS A 39 -12.79 -3.33 -8.44
C CYS A 39 -11.91 -4.25 -9.29
N GLY A 40 -12.06 -5.56 -9.16
CA GLY A 40 -11.25 -6.54 -9.86
C GLY A 40 -9.76 -6.52 -9.49
N PRO A 41 -8.95 -7.36 -10.15
CA PRO A 41 -7.56 -7.66 -9.74
C PRO A 41 -6.57 -6.50 -9.94
N LYS A 42 -6.89 -5.55 -10.82
CA LYS A 42 -6.01 -4.43 -11.18
C LYS A 42 -6.27 -3.17 -10.35
N PHE A 43 -7.49 -2.97 -9.87
CA PHE A 43 -7.91 -1.70 -9.27
C PHE A 43 -8.41 -1.83 -7.82
N CYS A 44 -8.19 -2.98 -7.17
CA CYS A 44 -8.50 -3.13 -5.75
C CYS A 44 -7.63 -2.20 -4.90
N SER A 45 -8.24 -1.19 -4.29
CA SER A 45 -7.56 -0.17 -3.47
C SER A 45 -6.79 -0.78 -2.29
N MET A 46 -7.34 -1.81 -1.63
CA MET A 46 -6.68 -2.48 -0.52
C MET A 46 -5.41 -3.21 -0.96
N LYS A 47 -5.43 -3.85 -2.14
CA LYS A 47 -4.25 -4.53 -2.72
C LYS A 47 -3.18 -3.52 -3.08
N ILE A 48 -3.55 -2.45 -3.78
CA ILE A 48 -2.63 -1.37 -4.18
C ILE A 48 -1.97 -0.76 -2.93
N SER A 49 -2.75 -0.53 -1.86
CA SER A 49 -2.22 -0.02 -0.60
C SER A 49 -1.22 -0.97 0.06
N GLN A 50 -1.45 -2.29 0.00
CA GLN A 50 -0.50 -3.29 0.49
C GLN A 50 0.79 -3.30 -0.34
N ASP A 51 0.68 -3.25 -1.67
CA ASP A 51 1.83 -3.19 -2.57
C ASP A 51 2.70 -1.96 -2.28
N ILE A 52 2.09 -0.77 -2.14
CA ILE A 52 2.81 0.47 -1.79
C ILE A 52 3.52 0.34 -0.44
N ARG A 53 2.85 -0.21 0.58
CA ARG A 53 3.47 -0.39 1.90
C ARG A 53 4.64 -1.36 1.87
N ARG A 54 4.51 -2.47 1.12
CA ARG A 54 5.61 -3.43 0.91
C ARG A 54 6.79 -2.76 0.21
N ASP A 55 6.53 -2.00 -0.85
CA ASP A 55 7.60 -1.37 -1.63
C ASP A 55 8.29 -0.28 -0.81
N ALA A 56 7.55 0.51 -0.03
CA ALA A 56 8.12 1.47 0.91
C ALA A 56 8.96 0.79 2.01
N GLN A 57 8.47 -0.34 2.54
CA GLN A 57 9.24 -1.14 3.50
C GLN A 57 10.53 -1.68 2.87
N ALA A 58 10.45 -2.25 1.66
CA ALA A 58 11.62 -2.73 0.93
C ALA A 58 12.63 -1.60 0.64
N GLN A 59 12.18 -0.38 0.35
CA GLN A 59 13.05 0.79 0.20
C GLN A 59 13.75 1.17 1.51
N ASN A 60 13.03 1.13 2.64
CA ASN A 60 13.63 1.38 3.95
C ASN A 60 14.64 0.28 4.33
N ASP A 61 14.32 -0.97 4.04
CA ASP A 61 15.16 -2.13 4.34
C ASP A 61 16.37 -2.25 3.40
N ALA A 62 16.28 -1.72 2.17
CA ALA A 62 17.35 -1.71 1.17
C ALA A 62 18.55 -0.82 1.55
N GLY A 63 18.50 -0.17 2.71
CA GLY A 63 19.68 0.40 3.35
C GLY A 63 19.98 1.82 2.90
N GLY A 64 19.42 2.77 3.65
CA GLY A 64 20.15 3.96 4.05
C GLY A 64 20.21 3.92 5.57
N SER A 65 21.41 3.94 6.15
CA SER A 65 21.53 4.15 7.59
C SER A 65 20.93 5.52 7.93
N LEU A 66 20.39 5.66 9.15
CA LEU A 66 19.94 6.95 9.63
C LEU A 66 21.04 8.03 9.48
N ALA A 67 22.29 7.63 9.70
CA ALA A 67 23.46 8.49 9.50
C ALA A 67 23.68 8.92 8.03
N GLU A 68 23.44 8.04 7.05
CA GLU A 68 23.52 8.38 5.63
C GLU A 68 22.38 9.33 5.22
N ALA A 69 21.18 9.10 5.73
CA ALA A 69 20.05 10.01 5.51
C ALA A 69 20.32 11.39 6.12
N GLU A 70 20.84 11.45 7.36
CA GLU A 70 21.23 12.68 8.03
C GLU A 70 22.35 13.42 7.29
N ALA A 71 23.40 12.71 6.85
CA ALA A 71 24.48 13.29 6.07
C ALA A 71 23.98 13.85 4.74
N GLY A 72 23.09 13.13 4.05
CA GLY A 72 22.44 13.59 2.82
C GLY A 72 21.60 14.85 3.05
N MET A 73 20.81 14.88 4.12
CA MET A 73 20.01 16.06 4.50
C MET A 73 20.88 17.26 4.88
N ALA A 74 21.99 17.05 5.58
CA ALA A 74 22.95 18.10 5.92
C ALA A 74 23.56 18.72 4.65
N ALA A 75 24.02 17.89 3.72
CA ALA A 75 24.57 18.36 2.44
C ALA A 75 23.52 19.13 1.60
N MET A 76 22.26 18.69 1.59
CA MET A 76 21.19 19.42 0.90
C MET A 76 20.84 20.74 1.59
N SER A 77 20.92 20.79 2.93
CA SER A 77 20.73 22.03 3.70
C SER A 77 21.84 23.04 3.41
N GLU A 78 23.10 22.60 3.30
CA GLU A 78 24.21 23.46 2.88
C GLU A 78 24.00 24.01 1.48
N LYS A 79 23.60 23.17 0.52
CA LYS A 79 23.28 23.61 -0.85
C LYS A 79 22.14 24.62 -0.89
N PHE A 80 21.08 24.41 -0.10
CA PHE A 80 19.97 25.36 0.00
C PHE A 80 20.44 26.72 0.54
N ARG A 81 21.28 26.72 1.58
CA ARG A 81 21.84 27.94 2.15
C ARG A 81 22.78 28.65 1.16
N ALA A 82 23.62 27.89 0.44
CA ALA A 82 24.49 28.41 -0.60
C ALA A 82 23.71 28.99 -1.79
N GLY A 83 22.55 28.40 -2.13
CA GLY A 83 21.62 28.88 -3.14
C GLY A 83 20.78 30.10 -2.70
N GLY A 84 21.08 30.72 -1.56
CA GLY A 84 20.38 31.90 -1.07
C GLY A 84 19.12 31.60 -0.26
N SER A 85 18.94 30.35 0.18
CA SER A 85 17.78 29.91 1.00
C SER A 85 16.43 30.19 0.33
N VAL A 86 16.36 30.06 -0.99
CA VAL A 86 15.13 30.26 -1.77
C VAL A 86 14.48 28.93 -2.11
N VAL A 87 13.16 28.85 -1.95
CA VAL A 87 12.38 27.63 -2.27
C VAL A 87 12.23 27.45 -3.77
N GLU A 88 12.10 28.55 -4.52
CA GLU A 88 12.07 28.54 -5.97
C GLU A 88 13.38 29.11 -6.52
N VAL A 89 14.21 28.24 -7.10
CA VAL A 89 15.41 28.65 -7.81
C VAL A 89 14.99 29.08 -9.22
N LYS A 90 15.06 30.38 -9.52
CA LYS A 90 14.85 30.89 -10.88
C LYS A 90 16.00 30.41 -11.75
N VAL A 91 15.67 29.60 -12.76
CA VAL A 91 16.59 29.13 -13.81
C VAL A 91 16.87 30.24 -14.79
#